data_AF-R6CQW2-F1
#
_entry.id   AF-R6CQW2-F1
#
_cell.length_a   1.000
_cell.length_b   1.000
_cell.length_c   1.000
_cell.angle_alpha   90.00
_cell.angle_beta   90.00
_cell.angle_gamma   90.00
#
_symmetry.space_group_name_H-M   'P 1'
#
loop_
_entity.id
_entity.type
_entity.pdbx_description
1 polymer ?
#
loop_
_entity_poly.entity_id
_entity_poly.type
_entity_poly.pdbx_seq_one_letter_code
_entity_poly.pdbx_strand_id
1 'polypeptide(L)'
;MLVIQPKDRTTKMLSILYEWLEARLIESNCSNKEMGHLLHHTSPSERIMLLGHGSDKGLYFRKNDEKEGFDGIIIGHLQAYYLRKHCGGIIGIWCHAVEFAKKEGLHGLFSGMIISEMSEAEEYGVVTDKESMDKTNRIMFTQLRRLMDNGTPLHEIPERLKALDTTQSDLSRFNYERFYYV
;
A
#
# COMPACT_ATOMS: atom_id res chain seq x y z
N MET A 1 7.28 -2.81 14.12
CA MET A 1 6.28 -2.81 13.04
C MET A 1 6.81 -3.69 11.93
N LEU A 2 5.91 -4.41 11.25
CA LEU A 2 6.27 -5.25 10.10
C LEU A 2 5.94 -4.50 8.81
N VAL A 3 6.90 -4.44 7.89
CA VAL A 3 6.69 -3.91 6.54
C VAL A 3 6.98 -5.02 5.55
N ILE A 4 6.01 -5.28 4.66
CA ILE A 4 6.14 -6.22 3.55
C ILE A 4 6.04 -5.39 2.28
N GLN A 5 7.18 -5.14 1.66
CA GLN A 5 7.28 -4.45 0.39
C GLN A 5 8.19 -5.25 -0.54
N PRO A 6 7.62 -6.12 -1.40
CA PRO A 6 8.40 -6.85 -2.38
C PRO A 6 9.29 -5.93 -3.20
N LYS A 7 10.54 -6.33 -3.41
CA LYS A 7 11.52 -5.53 -4.14
C LYS A 7 11.01 -5.18 -5.55
N ASP A 8 10.79 -3.90 -5.77
CA ASP A 8 10.36 -3.37 -7.06
C ASP A 8 10.73 -1.89 -7.17
N ARG A 9 11.63 -1.55 -8.09
CA ARG A 9 12.08 -0.16 -8.34
C ARG A 9 10.95 0.82 -8.61
N THR A 10 9.83 0.38 -9.19
CA THR A 10 8.69 1.26 -9.54
C THR A 10 7.87 1.68 -8.32
N THR A 11 7.92 0.90 -7.24
CA THR A 11 7.20 1.20 -5.98
C THR A 11 8.08 1.81 -4.90
N LYS A 12 9.35 2.12 -5.23
CA LYS A 12 10.36 2.61 -4.27
C LYS A 12 9.88 3.82 -3.47
N MET A 13 9.08 4.70 -4.07
CA MET A 13 8.50 5.87 -3.40
C MET A 13 7.69 5.52 -2.14
N LEU A 14 7.08 4.33 -2.06
CA LEU A 14 6.33 3.90 -0.87
C LEU A 14 7.22 3.77 0.37
N SER A 15 8.55 3.72 0.20
CA SER A 15 9.50 3.72 1.32
C SER A 15 9.36 4.93 2.22
N ILE A 16 8.86 6.07 1.72
CA ILE A 16 8.56 7.29 2.51
C ILE A 16 7.75 6.97 3.78
N LEU A 17 6.88 5.95 3.72
CA LEU A 17 5.99 5.57 4.81
C LEU A 17 6.70 4.92 6.00
N TYR A 18 7.88 4.35 5.80
CA TYR A 18 8.61 3.65 6.85
C TYR A 18 10.11 3.95 6.91
N GLU A 19 10.63 4.76 5.98
CA GLU A 19 12.01 5.21 6.04
C GLU A 19 12.27 5.88 7.40
N TRP A 20 13.42 5.59 7.98
CA TRP A 20 13.83 6.08 9.31
C TRP A 20 13.06 5.50 10.50
N LEU A 21 12.16 4.55 10.28
CA LEU A 21 11.54 3.76 11.36
C LEU A 21 12.34 2.48 11.61
N GLU A 22 12.40 2.04 12.87
CA GLU A 22 12.85 0.69 13.22
C GLU A 22 11.77 -0.34 12.84
N ALA A 23 11.67 -0.59 11.54
CA ALA A 23 10.74 -1.55 10.95
C ALA A 23 11.45 -2.84 10.57
N ARG A 24 10.79 -3.97 10.82
CA ARG A 24 11.21 -5.25 10.25
C ARG A 24 10.71 -5.30 8.82
N LEU A 25 11.62 -5.15 7.87
CA LEU A 25 11.33 -5.08 6.43
C LEU A 25 11.50 -6.45 5.74
N ILE A 26 10.52 -6.84 4.94
CA ILE A 26 10.53 -8.03 4.09
C ILE A 26 10.44 -7.60 2.62
N GLU A 27 11.57 -7.68 1.92
CA GLU A 27 11.68 -7.32 0.49
C GLU A 27 11.83 -8.52 -0.44
N SER A 28 12.32 -9.65 0.08
CA SER A 28 12.57 -10.85 -0.71
C SER A 28 11.31 -11.70 -0.85
N ASN A 29 11.27 -12.46 -1.96
CA ASN A 29 10.27 -13.50 -2.11
C ASN A 29 10.52 -14.60 -1.07
N CYS A 30 9.47 -14.93 -0.31
CA CYS A 30 9.46 -16.07 0.59
C CYS A 30 8.34 -17.02 0.16
N SER A 31 8.49 -18.30 0.50
CA SER A 31 7.43 -19.28 0.27
C SER A 31 6.17 -18.93 1.06
N ASN A 32 5.02 -19.44 0.61
CA ASN A 32 3.76 -19.31 1.34
C ASN A 32 3.87 -19.79 2.80
N LYS A 33 4.67 -20.83 3.04
CA LYS A 33 4.90 -21.40 4.37
C LYS A 33 5.68 -20.44 5.26
N GLU A 34 6.75 -19.83 4.75
CA GLU A 34 7.55 -18.86 5.48
C GLU A 34 6.75 -17.60 5.81
N MET A 35 5.99 -17.08 4.83
CA MET A 35 5.13 -15.91 5.06
C MET A 35 4.00 -16.22 6.06
N GLY A 36 3.37 -17.39 5.94
CA GLY A 36 2.35 -17.83 6.90
C GLY A 36 2.92 -17.96 8.31
N HIS A 37 4.11 -18.57 8.45
CA HIS A 37 4.81 -18.65 9.74
C HIS A 37 5.13 -17.27 10.31
N LEU A 38 5.63 -16.35 9.47
CA LEU A 38 5.94 -14.98 9.86
C LEU A 38 4.72 -14.25 10.43
N LEU A 39 3.61 -14.25 9.69
CA LEU A 39 2.38 -13.57 10.08
C LEU A 39 1.73 -14.23 11.30
N HIS A 40 1.75 -15.56 11.37
CA HIS A 40 1.26 -16.30 12.53
C HIS A 40 1.96 -15.88 13.83
N HIS A 41 3.27 -15.64 13.79
CA HIS A 41 4.07 -15.25 14.97
C HIS A 41 4.20 -13.73 15.16
N THR A 42 3.68 -12.92 14.25
CA THR A 42 3.64 -11.47 14.42
C THR A 42 2.54 -11.13 15.44
N SER A 43 2.86 -10.26 16.42
CA SER A 43 1.92 -9.89 17.49
C SER A 43 0.67 -9.22 16.91
N PRO A 44 -0.55 -9.54 17.39
CA PRO A 44 -1.77 -8.81 17.01
C PRO A 44 -1.68 -7.30 17.20
N SER A 45 -0.92 -6.84 18.20
CA SER A 45 -0.70 -5.40 18.47
C SER A 45 0.34 -4.75 17.56
N GLU A 46 1.11 -5.54 16.81
CA GLU A 46 2.11 -5.02 15.89
C GLU A 46 1.43 -4.58 14.59
N ARG A 47 1.66 -3.31 14.22
CA ARG A 47 1.20 -2.74 12.95
C ARG A 47 1.90 -3.40 11.78
N ILE A 48 1.13 -3.73 10.75
CA ILE A 48 1.60 -4.33 9.49
C ILE A 48 1.35 -3.36 8.35
N MET A 49 2.39 -3.06 7.58
CA MET A 49 2.29 -2.37 6.29
C MET A 49 2.53 -3.35 5.15
N LEU A 50 1.67 -3.30 4.13
CA LEU A 50 1.68 -4.14 2.94
C LEU A 50 1.72 -3.21 1.73
N LEU A 51 2.85 -3.12 1.04
CA LEU A 51 3.13 -2.04 0.08
C LEU A 51 3.62 -2.62 -1.25
N GLY A 52 3.12 -2.09 -2.37
CA GLY A 52 3.67 -2.41 -3.69
C GLY A 52 2.62 -2.47 -4.79
N HIS A 53 2.81 -3.43 -5.71
CA HIS A 53 1.86 -3.73 -6.78
C HIS A 53 0.94 -4.88 -6.40
N GLY A 54 -0.26 -4.92 -6.97
CA GLY A 54 -1.19 -5.99 -6.68
C GLY A 54 -2.49 -5.90 -7.46
N SER A 55 -3.48 -6.63 -6.97
CA SER A 55 -4.88 -6.56 -7.42
C SER A 55 -5.83 -6.86 -6.27
N ASP A 56 -7.11 -7.04 -6.60
CA ASP A 56 -8.13 -7.60 -5.73
C ASP A 56 -7.82 -9.04 -5.25
N LYS A 57 -6.82 -9.70 -5.84
CA LYS A 57 -6.32 -11.03 -5.42
C LYS A 57 -5.18 -10.96 -4.41
N GLY A 58 -4.56 -9.80 -4.21
CA GLY A 58 -3.50 -9.59 -3.23
C GLY A 58 -2.26 -8.87 -3.76
N LEU A 59 -1.22 -8.84 -2.93
CA LEU A 59 0.04 -8.15 -3.17
C LEU A 59 1.00 -9.04 -3.97
N TYR A 60 1.53 -8.52 -5.07
CA TYR A 60 2.42 -9.23 -5.97
C TYR A 60 3.88 -9.14 -5.58
N PHE A 61 4.68 -10.10 -6.05
CA PHE A 61 6.13 -10.02 -6.04
C PHE A 61 6.71 -10.38 -7.41
N ARG A 62 7.95 -9.95 -7.63
CA ARG A 62 8.79 -10.36 -8.76
C ARG A 62 10.19 -10.67 -8.26
N LYS A 63 10.89 -11.59 -8.92
CA LYS A 63 12.27 -11.98 -8.58
C LYS A 63 13.30 -11.06 -9.23
N ASN A 64 12.94 -10.47 -10.37
CA ASN A 64 13.77 -9.53 -11.12
C ASN A 64 12.90 -8.35 -11.57
N ASP A 65 13.20 -7.16 -11.04
CA ASP A 65 12.47 -5.91 -11.31
C ASP A 65 12.90 -5.17 -12.58
N GLU A 66 13.84 -5.75 -13.33
CA GLU A 66 14.16 -5.34 -14.70
C GLU A 66 13.27 -6.01 -15.74
N LYS A 67 12.56 -7.09 -15.37
CA LYS A 67 11.65 -7.81 -16.26
C LYS A 67 10.21 -7.35 -16.08
N GLU A 68 9.47 -7.35 -17.19
CA GLU A 68 8.03 -7.13 -17.17
C GLU A 68 7.30 -8.32 -16.52
N GLY A 69 6.16 -8.03 -15.90
CA GLY A 69 5.31 -9.01 -15.22
C GLY A 69 5.70 -9.31 -13.76
N PHE A 70 4.89 -10.15 -13.13
CA PHE A 70 5.02 -10.57 -11.74
C PHE A 70 5.15 -12.09 -11.66
N ASP A 71 5.96 -12.58 -10.71
CA ASP A 71 6.20 -14.00 -10.51
C ASP A 71 5.12 -14.67 -9.63
N GLY A 72 4.36 -13.88 -8.88
CA GLY A 72 3.26 -14.40 -8.07
C GLY A 72 2.72 -13.42 -7.04
N ILE A 73 1.91 -13.94 -6.12
CA ILE A 73 1.32 -13.21 -5.00
C ILE A 73 2.08 -13.59 -3.72
N ILE A 74 2.58 -12.59 -2.99
CA ILE A 74 3.25 -12.77 -1.69
C ILE A 74 2.25 -12.73 -0.52
N ILE A 75 1.20 -11.93 -0.66
CA ILE A 75 0.11 -11.82 0.30
C ILE A 75 -1.20 -12.02 -0.45
N GLY A 76 -1.79 -13.20 -0.30
CA GLY A 76 -3.09 -13.53 -0.87
C GLY A 76 -4.03 -14.12 0.19
N HIS A 77 -5.03 -14.86 -0.27
CA HIS A 77 -6.04 -15.51 0.58
C HIS A 77 -5.44 -16.32 1.75
N LEU A 78 -4.40 -17.12 1.50
CA LEU A 78 -3.76 -17.94 2.53
C LEU A 78 -3.16 -17.11 3.67
N GLN A 79 -2.53 -15.98 3.33
CA GLN A 79 -1.93 -15.06 4.30
C GLN A 79 -3.00 -14.22 5.01
N ALA A 80 -4.09 -13.87 4.33
CA ALA A 80 -5.17 -13.09 4.89
C ALA A 80 -5.78 -13.73 6.14
N TYR A 81 -5.86 -15.07 6.19
CA TYR A 81 -6.27 -15.81 7.39
C TYR A 81 -5.50 -15.36 8.65
N TYR A 82 -4.17 -15.20 8.56
CA TYR A 82 -3.33 -14.78 9.68
C TYR A 82 -3.43 -13.28 9.95
N LEU A 83 -3.76 -12.46 8.94
CA LEU A 83 -3.86 -11.01 9.07
C LEU A 83 -5.11 -10.57 9.85
N ARG A 84 -6.21 -11.34 9.81
CA ARG A 84 -7.48 -10.99 10.49
C ARG A 84 -7.33 -10.69 11.99
N LYS A 85 -6.37 -11.32 12.67
CA LYS A 85 -6.13 -11.12 14.11
C LYS A 85 -5.57 -9.74 14.47
N HIS A 86 -5.12 -8.94 13.50
CA HIS A 86 -4.51 -7.63 13.72
C HIS A 86 -5.52 -6.48 13.89
N CYS A 87 -6.83 -6.78 13.89
CA CYS A 87 -7.92 -5.91 14.39
C CYS A 87 -7.82 -4.41 14.01
N GLY A 88 -7.61 -4.09 12.73
CA GLY A 88 -7.52 -2.69 12.28
C GLY A 88 -6.10 -2.13 12.21
N GLY A 89 -5.08 -2.87 12.63
CA GLY A 89 -3.66 -2.49 12.61
C GLY A 89 -2.95 -2.70 11.27
N ILE A 90 -3.69 -2.84 10.17
CA ILE A 90 -3.15 -3.10 8.83
C ILE A 90 -3.20 -1.82 7.99
N ILE A 91 -2.14 -1.60 7.22
CA ILE A 91 -2.09 -0.57 6.17
C ILE A 91 -1.73 -1.28 4.86
N GLY A 92 -2.64 -1.29 3.89
CA GLY A 92 -2.42 -1.90 2.58
C GLY A 92 -2.45 -0.88 1.46
N ILE A 93 -1.33 -0.72 0.75
CA ILE A 93 -1.20 0.24 -0.35
C ILE A 93 -0.68 -0.48 -1.58
N TRP A 94 -1.62 -0.79 -2.47
CA TRP A 94 -1.43 -1.27 -3.84
C TRP A 94 -2.74 -1.08 -4.60
N CYS A 95 -2.71 -1.23 -5.93
CA CYS A 95 -3.91 -1.11 -6.75
C CYS A 95 -4.96 -2.16 -6.35
N HIS A 96 -6.15 -1.70 -5.95
CA HIS A 96 -7.27 -2.52 -5.48
C HIS A 96 -7.07 -3.24 -4.13
N ALA A 97 -6.29 -2.67 -3.22
CA ALA A 97 -6.09 -3.22 -1.89
C ALA A 97 -7.39 -3.26 -1.04
N VAL A 98 -8.27 -2.28 -1.22
CA VAL A 98 -9.54 -2.18 -0.49
C VAL A 98 -10.51 -3.31 -0.89
N GLU A 99 -10.54 -3.70 -2.16
CA GLU A 99 -11.33 -4.82 -2.67
C GLU A 99 -10.84 -6.14 -2.09
N PHE A 100 -9.52 -6.35 -2.07
CA PHE A 100 -8.90 -7.49 -1.40
C PHE A 100 -9.26 -7.53 0.09
N ALA A 101 -9.11 -6.41 0.80
CA ALA A 101 -9.41 -6.32 2.23
C ALA A 101 -10.88 -6.67 2.54
N LYS A 102 -11.82 -6.10 1.78
CA LYS A 102 -13.26 -6.39 1.93
C LYS A 102 -13.58 -7.86 1.67
N LYS A 103 -13.02 -8.43 0.59
CA LYS A 103 -13.22 -9.84 0.22
C LYS A 103 -12.68 -10.79 1.28
N GLU A 104 -11.53 -10.46 1.86
CA GLU A 104 -10.84 -11.32 2.82
C GLU A 104 -11.19 -11.03 4.28
N GLY A 105 -12.05 -10.04 4.57
CA GLY A 105 -12.45 -9.65 5.92
C GLY A 105 -11.31 -9.05 6.74
N LEU A 106 -10.44 -8.28 6.09
CA LEU A 106 -9.36 -7.53 6.75
C LEU A 106 -9.86 -6.15 7.16
N HIS A 107 -9.33 -5.64 8.28
CA HIS A 107 -9.67 -4.32 8.81
C HIS A 107 -8.42 -3.46 8.93
N GLY A 108 -8.53 -2.18 8.59
CA GLY A 108 -7.40 -1.26 8.52
C GLY A 108 -7.54 -0.20 7.43
N LEU A 109 -6.44 0.49 7.13
CA LEU A 109 -6.37 1.49 6.07
C LEU A 109 -5.93 0.83 4.77
N PHE A 110 -6.72 0.94 3.70
CA PHE A 110 -6.43 0.35 2.40
C PHE A 110 -6.61 1.34 1.26
N SER A 111 -5.76 1.26 0.24
CA SER A 111 -5.94 2.02 -1.00
C SER A 111 -6.87 1.30 -1.98
N GLY A 112 -7.58 2.07 -2.81
CA GLY A 112 -8.15 1.60 -4.07
C GLY A 112 -7.11 1.64 -5.18
N MET A 113 -7.54 2.00 -6.39
CA MET A 113 -6.62 2.35 -7.47
C MET A 113 -5.81 3.59 -7.09
N ILE A 114 -4.48 3.53 -7.27
CA ILE A 114 -3.58 4.68 -7.16
C ILE A 114 -2.82 4.77 -8.47
N ILE A 115 -2.96 5.89 -9.18
CA ILE A 115 -2.25 6.14 -10.43
C ILE A 115 -0.82 6.56 -10.10
N SER A 116 0.13 5.72 -10.51
CA SER A 116 1.56 5.90 -10.31
C SER A 116 2.38 5.78 -11.59
N GLU A 117 1.78 5.24 -12.65
CA GLU A 117 2.37 5.12 -13.97
C GLU A 117 1.55 5.80 -15.07
N MET A 118 2.23 6.22 -16.15
CA MET A 118 1.59 6.96 -17.25
C MET A 118 0.52 6.15 -17.98
N SER A 119 0.71 4.83 -18.08
CA SER A 119 -0.28 3.94 -18.68
C SER A 119 -1.58 3.86 -17.88
N GLU A 120 -1.49 3.93 -16.55
CA GLU A 120 -2.66 3.97 -15.67
C GLU A 120 -3.39 5.31 -15.81
N ALA A 121 -2.65 6.41 -15.92
CA ALA A 121 -3.23 7.72 -16.16
C ALA A 121 -4.02 7.76 -17.49
N GLU A 122 -3.47 7.19 -18.55
CA GLU A 122 -4.16 7.05 -19.85
C GLU A 122 -5.41 6.16 -19.76
N GLU A 123 -5.30 4.99 -19.13
CA GLU A 123 -6.41 4.04 -18.94
C GLU A 123 -7.59 4.67 -18.19
N TYR A 124 -7.30 5.47 -17.15
CA TYR A 124 -8.31 6.11 -16.31
C TYR A 124 -8.69 7.53 -16.78
N GLY A 125 -8.15 7.99 -17.92
CA GLY A 125 -8.46 9.30 -18.49
C GLY A 125 -8.02 10.48 -17.64
N VAL A 126 -6.96 10.32 -16.84
CA VAL A 126 -6.40 11.35 -15.97
C VAL A 126 -5.26 12.08 -16.68
N VAL A 127 -5.44 13.38 -16.92
CA VAL A 127 -4.43 14.19 -17.59
C VAL A 127 -3.32 14.58 -16.62
N THR A 128 -2.11 14.07 -16.86
CA THR A 128 -0.89 14.41 -16.12
C THR A 128 0.35 14.16 -17.00
N ASP A 129 1.50 14.67 -16.58
CA ASP A 129 2.82 14.24 -17.06
C ASP A 129 3.56 13.48 -15.94
N LYS A 130 4.69 12.85 -16.28
CA LYS A 130 5.45 12.00 -15.34
C LYS A 130 6.05 12.81 -14.18
N GLU A 131 6.55 14.02 -14.43
CA GLU A 131 7.14 14.86 -13.39
C GLU A 131 6.08 15.31 -12.37
N SER A 132 4.95 15.81 -12.88
CA SER A 132 3.78 16.20 -12.09
C SER A 132 3.23 15.02 -11.28
N MET A 133 3.21 13.82 -11.87
CA MET A 133 2.75 12.61 -11.20
C MET A 133 3.68 12.19 -10.05
N ASP A 134 4.97 12.06 -10.32
CA ASP A 134 5.96 11.67 -9.31
C ASP A 134 5.96 12.67 -8.15
N LYS A 135 5.87 13.98 -8.46
CA LYS A 135 5.76 15.03 -7.45
C LYS A 135 4.49 14.92 -6.62
N THR A 136 3.33 14.76 -7.26
CA THR A 136 2.02 14.68 -6.59
C THR A 136 1.96 13.48 -5.65
N ASN A 137 2.39 12.31 -6.13
CA ASN A 137 2.41 11.09 -5.33
C ASN A 137 3.41 11.19 -4.17
N ARG A 138 4.59 11.77 -4.39
CA ARG A 138 5.57 12.02 -3.32
C ARG A 138 4.99 12.92 -2.22
N ILE A 139 4.29 13.99 -2.59
CA ILE A 139 3.61 14.87 -1.63
C ILE A 139 2.55 14.08 -0.86
N MET A 140 1.69 13.33 -1.55
CA MET A 140 0.63 12.53 -0.94
C MET A 140 1.18 11.55 0.11
N PHE A 141 2.18 10.73 -0.25
CA PHE A 141 2.75 9.76 0.69
C PHE A 141 3.52 10.43 1.84
N THR A 142 4.09 11.61 1.61
CA THR A 142 4.68 12.42 2.69
C THR A 142 3.61 12.92 3.67
N GLN A 143 2.45 13.37 3.18
CA GLN A 143 1.34 13.78 4.06
C GLN A 143 0.75 12.60 4.81
N LEU A 144 0.56 11.45 4.14
CA LEU A 144 0.14 10.22 4.78
C LEU A 144 1.11 9.83 5.91
N ARG A 145 2.41 9.86 5.66
CA ARG A 145 3.43 9.62 6.68
C ARG A 145 3.30 10.57 7.87
N ARG A 146 3.13 11.87 7.63
CA ARG A 146 2.96 12.88 8.70
C ARG A 146 1.72 12.63 9.55
N LEU A 147 0.59 12.26 8.94
CA LEU A 147 -0.61 11.91 9.69
C LEU A 147 -0.34 10.73 10.63
N MET A 148 0.40 9.72 10.15
CA MET A 148 0.76 8.56 10.95
C MET A 148 1.72 8.89 12.10
N ASP A 149 2.75 9.70 11.85
CA ASP A 149 3.71 10.13 12.88
C ASP A 149 3.03 10.96 13.99
N ASN A 150 2.01 11.75 13.62
CA ASN A 150 1.20 12.51 14.56
C ASN A 150 0.22 11.65 15.38
N GLY A 151 0.22 10.33 15.19
CA GLY A 151 -0.67 9.42 15.91
C GLY A 151 -2.13 9.49 15.46
N THR A 152 -2.40 9.99 14.25
CA THR A 152 -3.75 10.05 13.69
C THR A 152 -4.35 8.64 13.63
N PRO A 153 -5.56 8.40 14.19
CA PRO A 153 -6.24 7.12 14.06
C PRO A 153 -6.47 6.75 12.58
N LEU A 154 -6.24 5.50 12.21
CA LEU A 154 -6.30 5.07 10.81
C LEU A 154 -7.66 5.33 10.14
N HIS A 155 -8.75 5.31 10.91
CA HIS A 155 -10.10 5.59 10.40
C HIS A 155 -10.34 7.06 10.06
N GLU A 156 -9.55 7.98 10.63
CA GLU A 156 -9.62 9.41 10.32
C GLU A 156 -8.71 9.82 9.15
N ILE A 157 -7.74 8.98 8.80
CA ILE A 157 -6.75 9.28 7.75
C ILE A 157 -7.40 9.59 6.40
N PRO A 158 -8.39 8.83 5.89
CA PRO A 158 -9.00 9.12 4.60
C PRO A 158 -9.50 10.57 4.46
N GLU A 159 -10.28 11.05 5.44
CA GLU A 159 -10.84 12.40 5.40
C GLU A 159 -9.77 13.47 5.63
N ARG A 160 -8.86 13.24 6.57
CA ARG A 160 -7.76 14.18 6.84
C ARG A 160 -6.80 14.29 5.67
N LEU A 161 -6.49 13.19 4.98
CA LEU A 161 -5.59 13.19 3.84
C LEU A 161 -6.19 13.96 2.67
N LYS A 162 -7.47 13.72 2.34
CA LYS A 162 -8.21 14.49 1.32
C LYS A 162 -8.15 16.00 1.57
N ALA A 163 -8.33 16.44 2.82
CA ALA A 163 -8.26 17.85 3.19
C ALA A 163 -6.86 18.48 3.03
N LEU A 164 -5.80 17.66 2.89
CA LEU A 164 -4.43 18.11 2.67
C LEU A 164 -4.05 18.21 1.18
N ASP A 165 -4.95 17.88 0.25
CA ASP A 165 -4.68 18.07 -1.18
C ASP A 165 -4.67 19.56 -1.54
N THR A 166 -3.47 20.13 -1.66
CA THR A 166 -3.26 21.51 -2.10
C THR A 166 -3.01 21.63 -3.60
N THR A 167 -2.79 20.51 -4.31
CA THR A 167 -2.45 20.53 -5.75
C THR A 167 -3.70 20.68 -6.59
N GLN A 168 -4.78 20.02 -6.18
CA GLN A 168 -6.10 20.11 -6.82
C GLN A 168 -6.08 19.81 -8.33
N SER A 169 -5.14 18.97 -8.78
CA SER A 169 -5.08 18.43 -10.14
C SER A 169 -6.01 17.22 -10.27
N ASP A 170 -6.30 16.80 -11.50
CA ASP A 170 -7.12 15.61 -11.73
C ASP A 170 -6.48 14.37 -11.08
N LEU A 171 -5.15 14.25 -11.17
CA LEU A 171 -4.40 13.18 -10.52
C LEU A 171 -4.47 13.25 -9.00
N SER A 172 -4.28 14.44 -8.40
CA SER A 172 -4.28 14.57 -6.95
C SER A 172 -5.66 14.25 -6.39
N ARG A 173 -6.73 14.79 -6.98
CA ARG A 173 -8.10 14.47 -6.60
C ARG A 173 -8.37 12.97 -6.73
N PHE A 174 -7.96 12.36 -7.85
CA PHE A 174 -8.11 10.93 -8.04
C PHE A 174 -7.41 10.14 -6.93
N ASN A 175 -6.12 10.35 -6.69
CA ASN A 175 -5.35 9.51 -5.76
C ASN A 175 -5.72 9.75 -4.29
N TYR A 176 -5.96 10.99 -3.87
CA TYR A 176 -6.29 11.32 -2.48
C TYR A 176 -7.66 10.77 -2.06
N GLU A 177 -8.60 10.61 -2.99
CA GLU A 177 -9.92 10.03 -2.71
C GLU A 177 -9.89 8.50 -2.54
N ARG A 178 -8.75 7.86 -2.83
CA ARG A 178 -8.66 6.39 -2.93
C ARG A 178 -8.07 5.73 -1.70
N PHE A 179 -8.13 6.39 -0.54
CA PHE A 179 -7.83 5.75 0.75
C PHE A 179 -9.13 5.48 1.51
N TYR A 180 -9.25 4.28 2.06
CA TYR A 180 -10.44 3.82 2.75
C TYR A 180 -10.06 3.13 4.05
N TYR A 181 -10.85 3.34 5.10
CA TYR A 181 -10.80 2.49 6.28
C TYR A 181 -11.89 1.42 6.16
N VAL A 182 -11.51 0.16 6.35
CA VAL A 182 -12.38 -1.02 6.27
C VAL A 182 -12.42 -1.71 7.63
#